data_AF-A0A6J1T3D1-F1
#
_entry.id   AF-A0A6J1T3D1-F1
#
_cell.length_a   1.000
_cell.length_b   1.000
_cell.length_c   1.000
_cell.angle_alpha   90.00
_cell.angle_beta   90.00
_cell.angle_gamma   90.00
#
_symmetry.space_group_name_H-M   'P 1'
#
loop_
_entity.id
_entity.type
_entity.pdbx_description
1 polymer ?
#
loop_
_entity_poly.entity_id
_entity_poly.type
_entity_poly.pdbx_seq_one_letter_code
_entity_poly.pdbx_strand_id
1 'polypeptide(L)'
;MADMQDNMKSGQDQHNCAVSNSADPKNMQELTTYVQTLLQGMQDKFQTMSDQIINRIDEMGNRIDDLEKNIADLMTQAGVDGPEK
;
A
#
# COMPACT_ATOMS: atom_id res chain seq x y z
N MET A 1 -19.28 -26.48 -38.26
CA MET A 1 -17.93 -26.63 -37.69
C MET A 1 -17.72 -25.42 -36.81
N ALA A 2 -17.63 -25.65 -35.49
CA ALA A 2 -17.34 -24.70 -34.40
C ALA A 2 -18.28 -23.49 -34.18
N ASP A 3 -19.26 -23.72 -33.31
CA ASP A 3 -19.64 -22.76 -32.26
C ASP A 3 -18.43 -22.56 -31.33
N MET A 4 -18.04 -21.30 -31.06
CA MET A 4 -17.29 -20.97 -29.84
C MET A 4 -17.32 -19.46 -29.53
N GLN A 5 -18.11 -19.12 -28.50
CA GLN A 5 -17.80 -18.14 -27.44
C GLN A 5 -17.88 -16.65 -27.85
N ASP A 6 -18.98 -15.93 -27.59
CA ASP A 6 -19.48 -15.47 -26.27
C ASP A 6 -18.41 -14.89 -25.33
N ASN A 7 -18.80 -13.81 -24.63
CA ASN A 7 -18.16 -13.19 -23.49
C ASN A 7 -17.29 -11.94 -23.76
N MET A 8 -17.91 -10.89 -24.33
CA MET A 8 -17.63 -9.52 -23.87
C MET A 8 -18.25 -9.33 -22.48
N LYS A 9 -17.61 -9.86 -21.44
CA LYS A 9 -17.95 -9.55 -20.04
C LYS A 9 -16.71 -9.13 -19.27
N SER A 10 -16.82 -7.93 -18.72
CA SER A 10 -16.22 -7.45 -17.48
C SER A 10 -14.73 -7.67 -17.29
N GLY A 11 -13.99 -6.58 -17.48
CA GLY A 11 -12.71 -6.32 -16.86
C GLY A 11 -12.57 -4.83 -16.66
N GLN A 12 -13.22 -4.30 -15.63
CA GLN A 12 -13.02 -2.95 -15.14
C GLN A 12 -11.65 -2.90 -14.47
N ASP A 13 -10.58 -2.95 -15.27
CA ASP A 13 -9.23 -2.63 -14.81
C ASP A 13 -8.95 -1.20 -15.25
N GLN A 14 -9.49 -0.27 -14.47
CA GLN A 14 -8.95 1.07 -14.35
C GLN A 14 -7.50 0.97 -13.81
N HIS A 15 -6.57 0.60 -14.66
CA HIS A 15 -5.18 1.04 -14.55
C HIS A 15 -4.96 2.08 -15.64
N ASN A 16 -5.50 3.28 -15.37
CA ASN A 16 -5.20 4.50 -16.08
C ASN A 16 -3.72 4.86 -15.83
N CYS A 17 -2.83 4.22 -16.57
CA CYS A 17 -1.57 4.84 -16.98
C CYS A 17 -1.75 5.29 -18.43
N ALA A 18 -2.72 6.17 -18.67
CA ALA A 18 -2.70 7.00 -19.86
C ALA A 18 -1.53 7.99 -19.71
N VAL A 19 -0.31 7.52 -19.96
CA VAL A 19 0.80 8.40 -20.35
C VAL A 19 0.53 8.79 -21.80
N SER A 20 -0.55 9.54 -21.98
CA SER A 20 -0.79 10.32 -23.19
C SER A 20 -0.36 11.74 -22.85
N ASN A 21 0.95 11.97 -22.80
CA ASN A 21 1.46 13.33 -22.93
C ASN A 21 2.55 13.35 -24.01
N SER A 22 2.08 13.38 -25.25
CA SER A 22 2.86 13.76 -26.42
C SER A 22 3.16 15.26 -26.36
N ALA A 23 3.97 15.68 -25.40
CA ALA A 23 4.51 17.03 -25.34
C ALA A 23 6.02 16.91 -25.10
N ASP A 24 6.75 16.66 -26.19
CA ASP A 24 8.17 16.96 -26.22
C ASP A 24 8.32 18.48 -25.95
N PRO A 25 8.95 18.90 -24.85
CA PRO A 25 8.95 20.29 -24.45
C PRO A 25 9.74 21.12 -25.46
N LYS A 26 9.03 21.97 -26.21
CA LYS A 26 9.63 22.80 -27.27
C LYS A 26 10.47 23.95 -26.72
N ASN A 27 10.37 24.23 -25.42
CA ASN A 27 11.12 25.27 -24.72
C ASN A 27 11.69 24.75 -23.39
N MET A 28 12.90 25.20 -23.03
CA MET A 28 13.60 24.87 -21.78
C MET A 28 12.74 25.11 -20.53
N GLN A 29 11.90 26.14 -20.53
CA GLN A 29 10.98 26.44 -19.43
C GLN A 29 9.88 25.38 -19.25
N GLU A 30 9.35 24.84 -20.35
CA GLU A 30 8.35 23.77 -20.32
C GLU A 30 8.97 22.46 -19.81
N LEU A 31 10.22 22.18 -20.22
CA LEU A 31 10.98 21.03 -19.72
C LEU A 31 11.20 21.13 -18.21
N THR A 32 11.59 22.30 -17.70
CA THR A 32 11.77 22.51 -16.25
C THR A 32 10.47 22.27 -15.50
N THR A 33 9.34 22.80 -16.01
CA THR A 33 8.02 22.62 -15.39
C THR A 33 7.59 21.14 -15.39
N TYR A 34 7.84 20.44 -16.50
CA TYR A 34 7.57 19.01 -16.62
C TYR A 34 8.37 18.19 -15.62
N VAL A 35 9.68 18.40 -15.53
CA VAL A 35 10.55 17.72 -14.56
C VAL A 35 10.11 18.02 -13.13
N GLN A 36 9.77 19.27 -12.82
CA GLN A 36 9.27 19.64 -11.50
C GLN A 36 7.98 18.90 -11.14
N THR A 37 7.03 18.82 -12.08
CA THR A 37 5.77 18.10 -11.90
C THR A 37 6.00 16.60 -11.69
N LEU A 38 6.94 16.02 -12.45
CA LEU A 38 7.30 14.61 -12.33
C LEU A 38 7.94 14.29 -10.98
N LEU A 39 8.88 15.12 -10.52
CA LEU A 39 9.52 14.96 -9.21
C LEU A 39 8.52 15.13 -8.07
N GLN A 40 7.59 16.09 -8.17
CA GLN A 40 6.52 16.27 -7.20
C GLN A 40 5.64 15.01 -7.13
N GLY A 41 5.19 14.50 -8.28
CA GLY A 41 4.38 13.29 -8.33
C GLY A 41 5.10 12.04 -7.78
N MET A 42 6.43 11.96 -7.98
CA MET A 42 7.24 10.90 -7.38
C MET A 42 7.33 11.04 -5.86
N GLN A 43 7.50 12.27 -5.35
CA GLN A 43 7.53 12.55 -3.92
C GLN A 43 6.19 12.22 -3.26
N ASP A 44 5.07 12.67 -3.85
CA ASP A 44 3.73 12.42 -3.34
C ASP A 44 3.43 10.92 -3.27
N LYS A 45 3.84 10.18 -4.30
CA LYS A 45 3.68 8.71 -4.35
C LYS A 45 4.56 8.01 -3.31
N PHE A 46 5.79 8.47 -3.11
CA PHE A 46 6.66 7.92 -2.08
C PHE A 46 6.11 8.20 -0.68
N GLN A 47 5.66 9.43 -0.42
CA GLN A 47 5.04 9.82 0.84
C GLN A 47 3.80 8.96 1.12
N THR A 48 2.90 8.82 0.14
CA THR A 48 1.70 7.99 0.27
C THR A 48 2.04 6.52 0.58
N MET A 49 3.09 5.98 -0.04
CA MET A 49 3.57 4.62 0.26
C MET A 49 4.17 4.53 1.66
N SER A 50 4.97 5.51 2.07
CA SER A 50 5.54 5.59 3.42
C SER A 50 4.45 5.65 4.49
N ASP A 51 3.43 6.48 4.30
CA ASP A 51 2.30 6.60 5.23
C ASP A 51 1.54 5.27 5.37
N GLN A 52 1.32 4.55 4.27
CA GLN A 52 0.71 3.22 4.31
C GLN A 52 1.55 2.19 5.09
N ILE A 53 2.87 2.24 4.96
CA ILE A 53 3.77 1.36 5.69
C ILE A 53 3.70 1.66 7.18
N ILE A 54 3.73 2.94 7.56
CA ILE A 54 3.62 3.38 8.96
C ILE A 54 2.29 2.90 9.56
N ASN A 55 1.17 3.13 8.87
CA ASN A 55 -0.13 2.67 9.33
C ASN A 55 -0.17 1.15 9.57
N ARG A 56 0.43 0.36 8.67
CA ARG A 56 0.52 -1.09 8.86
C ARG A 56 1.40 -1.49 10.05
N ILE A 57 2.48 -0.74 10.30
CA ILE A 57 3.34 -0.97 11.47
C ILE A 57 2.56 -0.69 12.75
N ASP A 58 1.80 0.40 12.79
CA ASP A 58 0.96 0.75 13.94
C ASP A 58 -0.13 -0.31 14.18
N GLU A 59 -0.79 -0.79 13.13
CA GLU A 59 -1.75 -1.90 13.22
C GLU A 59 -1.08 -3.18 13.74
N MET A 60 0.11 -3.52 13.26
CA MET A 60 0.87 -4.67 13.76
C MET A 60 1.28 -4.49 15.22
N GLY A 61 1.66 -3.28 15.64
CA GLY A 61 1.97 -2.94 17.03
C GLY A 61 0.80 -3.23 17.95
N ASN A 62 -0.39 -2.70 17.64
CA ASN A 62 -1.60 -2.96 18.42
C ASN A 62 -1.93 -4.45 18.52
N ARG A 63 -1.76 -5.20 17.42
CA ARG A 63 -1.98 -6.66 17.42
C ARG A 63 -0.96 -7.41 18.27
N ILE A 64 0.28 -6.93 18.36
CA ILE A 64 1.30 -7.48 19.25
C ILE A 64 0.91 -7.21 20.71
N ASP A 65 0.51 -5.98 21.04
CA ASP A 65 0.06 -5.63 22.40
C ASP A 65 -1.11 -6.52 22.85
N ASP A 66 -2.08 -6.74 21.95
CA ASP A 66 -3.20 -7.66 22.20
C ASP A 66 -2.71 -9.10 22.44
N LEU A 67 -1.78 -9.59 21.62
CA LEU A 67 -1.21 -10.94 21.80
C LEU A 67 -0.45 -11.07 23.11
N GLU A 68 0.35 -10.08 23.50
CA GLU A 68 1.07 -10.04 24.77
C GLU A 68 0.10 -10.10 25.95
N LYS A 69 -1.00 -9.35 25.89
CA LYS A 69 -2.06 -9.40 26.90
C LYS A 69 -2.73 -10.78 26.97
N ASN A 70 -3.11 -11.35 25.84
CA ASN A 70 -3.74 -12.68 25.80
C ASN A 70 -2.81 -13.78 26.35
N ILE A 71 -1.49 -13.67 26.09
CA ILE A 71 -0.50 -14.60 26.63
C ILE A 71 -0.36 -14.42 28.15
N ALA A 72 -0.30 -13.18 28.66
CA ALA A 72 -0.24 -12.91 30.10
C ALA A 72 -1.47 -13.44 30.85
N ASP A 73 -2.66 -13.24 30.28
CA ASP A 73 -3.91 -13.77 30.83
C ASP A 73 -3.90 -15.31 30.84
N LEU A 74 -3.42 -15.93 29.76
CA LEU A 74 -3.30 -17.39 29.66
C LEU A 74 -2.27 -17.96 30.66
N MET A 75 -1.12 -17.29 30.83
CA MET A 75 -0.10 -17.68 31.80
C MET A 75 -0.64 -17.61 33.23
N THR A 76 -1.36 -16.54 33.55
CA THR A 76 -2.04 -16.36 34.84
C THR A 76 -3.09 -17.46 35.06
N GLN A 77 -3.92 -17.76 34.05
CA GLN A 77 -4.97 -18.78 34.13
C GLN A 77 -4.43 -20.21 34.23
N ALA A 78 -3.34 -20.51 33.53
CA ALA A 78 -2.68 -21.80 33.56
C ALA A 78 -1.89 -22.04 34.87
N GLY A 79 -1.79 -21.04 35.75
CA GLY A 79 -1.05 -21.13 37.01
C GLY A 79 0.44 -21.36 36.80
N VAL A 80 0.97 -21.00 35.61
CA VAL A 80 2.41 -21.08 35.30
C VAL A 80 3.21 -19.94 35.91
N ASP A 81 2.54 -18.95 36.50
CA ASP A 81 3.06 -18.19 37.65
C ASP A 81 3.17 -19.12 38.86
N GLY A 82 4.07 -20.10 38.76
CA GLY A 82 4.48 -20.88 39.91
C GLY A 82 5.15 -19.96 40.91
N PRO A 83 4.92 -20.12 42.23
CA PRO A 83 5.74 -19.43 43.21
C PRO A 83 7.19 -19.84 42.95
N GLU A 84 8.05 -18.90 42.55
CA GLU A 84 9.49 -19.08 42.58
C GLU A 84 9.85 -19.65 43.96
N LYS A 85 10.35 -20.89 43.96
CA LYS A 85 10.82 -21.57 45.15
C LYS A 85 12.06 -22.38 44.84
#